data_AF-A0A2D0L2U4-F1
#
_entry.id   AF-A0A2D0L2U4-F1
#
_cell.length_a   1.000
_cell.length_b   1.000
_cell.length_c   1.000
_cell.angle_alpha   90.00
_cell.angle_beta   90.00
_cell.angle_gamma   90.00
#
_symmetry.space_group_name_H-M   'P 1'
#
loop_
_entity.id
_entity.type
_entity.pdbx_description
1 polymer ?
#
loop_
_entity_poly.entity_id
_entity_poly.type
_entity_poly.pdbx_seq_one_letter_code
_entity_poly.pdbx_strand_id
1 'polypeptide(L)'
;MPPSLTINTPNRDATFSDQRKHILTYLGFARYDDNAQASLEKWLSKLAEQGYLPDELFLRAEQYLLNTKVILPGPTVMERLIISVCSDVHERLFESLYQQLSTKIRHAIDELLIASPGDQRTLFYLLKEDPPSATISSIQSYLERYRSLDDTGIDTIESRIVDPAFMDYLYKLARRYNAKDIKRFKENKRYSLMLCFLLETRKVLLDHLVKMHDQYILDMLRKSKQVHEKKHRALRKRQKKAIDTVLDATHFIVDWLDDRPLSKVDLWQRIDEKNCWSPWMIYISSSAWKSAVTEICC
;
A
#
# COMPACT_ATOMS: atom_id res chain seq x y z
N MET A 1 11.23 45.92 -42.74
CA MET A 1 12.37 44.97 -42.72
C MET A 1 12.35 44.24 -41.39
N PRO A 2 12.55 42.91 -41.36
CA PRO A 2 12.69 42.21 -40.09
C PRO A 2 13.96 42.75 -39.38
N PRO A 3 13.95 42.96 -38.07
CA PRO A 3 15.16 43.37 -37.37
C PRO A 3 16.17 42.22 -37.49
N SER A 4 17.27 42.47 -38.20
CA SER A 4 18.41 41.56 -38.23
C SER A 4 18.98 41.50 -36.81
N LEU A 5 18.76 40.37 -36.13
CA LEU A 5 19.21 40.07 -34.77
C LEU A 5 20.73 39.83 -34.68
N THR A 6 21.52 40.52 -35.49
CA THR A 6 22.98 40.55 -35.35
C THR A 6 23.32 41.63 -34.35
N ILE A 7 23.35 41.28 -33.07
CA ILE A 7 23.82 42.16 -31.99
C ILE A 7 25.33 42.30 -32.17
N ASN A 8 25.77 43.47 -32.64
CA ASN A 8 27.19 43.78 -32.79
C ASN A 8 27.77 44.03 -31.39
N THR A 9 28.51 43.08 -30.82
CA THR A 9 29.06 43.18 -29.46
C THR A 9 30.20 44.21 -29.43
N PRO A 10 30.06 45.32 -28.68
CA PRO A 10 31.09 46.35 -28.62
C PRO A 10 32.36 45.86 -27.90
N ASN A 11 33.54 46.24 -28.41
CA ASN A 11 34.87 45.80 -27.91
C ASN A 11 35.31 46.49 -26.59
N ARG A 12 34.43 47.27 -25.93
CA ARG A 12 34.69 47.99 -24.67
C ARG A 12 33.61 47.66 -23.65
N ASP A 13 34.02 47.18 -22.47
CA ASP A 13 33.10 46.76 -21.39
C ASP A 13 32.16 47.88 -20.90
N ALA A 14 32.63 49.13 -20.89
CA ALA A 14 31.81 50.29 -20.51
C ALA A 14 30.59 50.46 -21.45
N THR A 15 30.80 50.27 -22.77
CA THR A 15 29.74 50.41 -23.77
C THR A 15 28.73 49.27 -23.70
N PHE A 16 29.16 48.05 -23.33
CA PHE A 16 28.25 46.92 -23.12
C PHE A 16 27.36 47.11 -21.87
N SER A 17 27.94 47.60 -20.77
CA SER A 17 27.20 47.90 -19.53
C SER A 17 26.13 48.98 -19.75
N ASP A 18 26.46 50.03 -20.50
CA ASP A 18 25.53 51.11 -20.84
C ASP A 18 24.42 50.66 -21.79
N GLN A 19 24.76 49.89 -22.84
CA GLN A 19 23.76 49.29 -23.73
C GLN A 19 22.81 48.38 -22.98
N ARG A 20 23.33 47.50 -22.10
CA ARG A 20 22.50 46.66 -21.23
C ARG A 20 21.57 47.50 -20.37
N LYS A 21 22.07 48.58 -19.76
CA LYS A 21 21.26 49.48 -18.94
C LYS A 21 20.13 50.12 -19.76
N HIS A 22 20.41 50.61 -20.97
CA HIS A 22 19.40 51.18 -21.86
C HIS A 22 18.32 50.17 -22.27
N ILE A 23 18.71 48.94 -22.63
CA ILE A 23 17.78 47.85 -22.98
C ILE A 23 16.85 47.56 -21.80
N LEU A 24 17.41 47.47 -20.58
CA LEU A 24 16.62 47.22 -19.37
C LEU A 24 15.63 48.34 -19.09
N THR A 25 16.06 49.61 -19.19
CA THR A 25 15.17 50.76 -19.02
C THR A 25 14.05 50.76 -20.06
N TYR A 26 14.35 50.46 -21.32
CA TYR A 26 13.35 50.40 -22.40
C TYR A 26 12.32 49.28 -22.17
N LEU A 27 12.78 48.09 -21.76
CA LEU A 27 11.89 46.95 -21.47
C LEU A 27 11.19 47.05 -20.11
N GLY A 28 11.59 48.02 -19.27
CA GLY A 28 11.08 48.21 -17.91
C GLY A 28 11.56 47.14 -16.94
N PHE A 29 12.72 46.52 -17.20
CA PHE A 29 13.32 45.54 -16.30
C PHE A 29 14.25 46.20 -15.27
N ALA A 30 14.12 45.77 -14.01
CA ALA A 30 15.01 46.11 -12.92
C ALA A 30 16.13 45.07 -12.75
N ARG A 31 17.25 45.48 -12.16
CA ARG A 31 18.32 44.55 -11.76
C ARG A 31 17.88 43.73 -10.55
N TYR A 32 18.43 42.53 -10.41
CA TYR A 32 18.32 41.77 -9.19
C TYR A 32 19.17 42.43 -8.10
N ASP A 33 18.53 43.11 -7.16
CA ASP A 33 19.12 43.79 -6.01
C ASP A 33 18.62 43.18 -4.69
N ASP A 34 19.06 43.72 -3.56
CA ASP A 34 18.70 43.20 -2.24
C ASP A 34 17.19 43.30 -1.96
N ASN A 35 16.50 44.29 -2.54
CA ASN A 35 15.05 44.45 -2.39
C ASN A 35 14.28 43.39 -3.19
N ALA A 36 14.73 43.10 -4.41
CA ALA A 36 14.19 42.03 -5.24
C ALA A 36 14.43 40.66 -4.58
N GLN A 37 15.62 40.45 -4.02
CA GLN A 37 15.94 39.25 -3.25
C GLN A 37 15.01 39.10 -2.04
N ALA A 38 14.86 40.13 -1.20
CA ALA A 38 13.98 40.07 -0.03
C ALA A 38 12.51 39.82 -0.41
N SER A 39 12.05 40.41 -1.52
CA SER A 39 10.71 40.20 -2.05
C SER A 39 10.50 38.76 -2.53
N LEU A 40 11.49 38.21 -3.25
CA LEU A 40 11.51 36.82 -3.69
C LEU A 40 11.56 35.86 -2.50
N GLU A 41 12.39 36.14 -1.50
CA GLU A 41 12.54 35.33 -0.28
C GLU A 41 11.22 35.22 0.49
N LYS A 42 10.53 36.35 0.69
CA LYS A 42 9.21 36.39 1.34
C LYS A 42 8.16 35.61 0.54
N TRP A 43 8.22 35.70 -0.79
CA TRP A 43 7.31 34.97 -1.66
C TRP A 43 7.57 33.46 -1.64
N LEU A 44 8.85 33.06 -1.74
CA LEU A 44 9.30 31.67 -1.64
C LEU A 44 8.94 31.06 -0.28
N SER A 45 9.11 31.82 0.81
CA SER A 45 8.79 31.34 2.17
C SER A 45 7.33 30.91 2.28
N LYS A 46 6.39 31.67 1.71
CA LYS A 46 4.97 31.32 1.70
C LYS A 46 4.68 30.04 0.91
N LEU A 47 5.39 29.84 -0.20
CA LEU A 47 5.24 28.62 -0.99
C LEU A 47 5.87 27.42 -0.30
N ALA A 48 7.05 27.57 0.30
CA ALA A 48 7.67 26.51 1.08
C ALA A 48 6.79 26.11 2.28
N GLU A 49 6.12 27.07 2.94
CA GLU A 49 5.13 26.79 4.00
C GLU A 49 3.90 26.02 3.47
N GLN A 50 3.57 26.14 2.18
CA GLN A 50 2.53 25.36 1.50
C GLN A 50 3.02 23.99 1.03
N GLY A 51 4.28 23.63 1.27
CA GLY A 51 4.81 22.29 0.96
C GLY A 51 5.45 22.12 -0.42
N TYR A 52 5.65 23.21 -1.18
CA TYR A 52 6.32 23.14 -2.48
C TYR A 52 7.78 22.71 -2.36
N LEU A 53 8.21 21.80 -3.23
CA LEU A 53 9.57 21.25 -3.23
C LEU A 53 10.57 22.21 -3.93
N PRO A 54 11.88 22.12 -3.61
CA PRO A 54 12.89 23.01 -4.19
C PRO A 54 12.89 23.07 -5.73
N ASP A 55 12.72 21.94 -6.40
CA ASP A 55 12.70 21.86 -7.87
C ASP A 55 11.51 22.63 -8.46
N GLU A 56 10.35 22.55 -7.83
CA GLU A 56 9.14 23.28 -8.24
C GLU A 56 9.26 24.78 -7.95
N LEU A 57 9.91 25.13 -6.83
CA LEU A 57 10.18 26.50 -6.45
C LEU A 57 11.14 27.19 -7.42
N PHE A 58 12.09 26.47 -8.02
CA PHE A 58 13.02 27.03 -8.99
C PHE A 58 12.29 27.57 -10.22
N LEU A 59 11.48 26.74 -10.88
CA LEU A 59 10.71 27.14 -12.05
C LEU A 59 9.74 28.30 -11.73
N ARG A 60 9.14 28.25 -10.54
CA ARG A 60 8.22 29.28 -10.06
C ARG A 60 8.93 30.60 -9.75
N ALA A 61 10.14 30.56 -9.18
CA ALA A 61 10.97 31.72 -8.92
C ALA A 61 11.33 32.45 -10.22
N GLU A 62 11.67 31.70 -11.27
CA GLU A 62 11.95 32.29 -12.59
C GLU A 62 10.75 33.05 -13.12
N GLN A 63 9.56 32.43 -13.09
CA GLN A 63 8.32 33.06 -13.54
C GLN A 63 7.97 34.29 -12.71
N TYR A 64 8.16 34.23 -11.39
CA TYR A 64 7.92 35.36 -10.49
C TYR A 64 8.82 36.56 -10.82
N LEU A 65 10.12 36.33 -11.00
CA LEU A 65 11.07 37.38 -11.36
C LEU A 65 10.75 37.98 -12.74
N LEU A 66 10.42 37.15 -13.72
CA LEU A 66 10.02 37.64 -15.05
C LEU A 66 8.73 38.46 -15.00
N ASN A 67 7.73 38.03 -14.23
CA ASN A 67 6.46 38.75 -14.07
C ASN A 67 6.62 40.07 -13.33
N THR A 68 7.56 40.14 -12.39
CA THR A 68 7.91 41.39 -11.67
C THR A 68 8.92 42.25 -12.43
N LYS A 69 9.29 41.84 -13.66
CA LYS A 69 10.28 42.51 -14.52
C LYS A 69 11.64 42.66 -13.83
N VAL A 70 12.08 41.65 -13.10
CA VAL A 70 13.43 41.57 -12.52
C VAL A 70 14.29 40.62 -13.35
N ILE A 71 15.52 41.01 -13.64
CA ILE A 71 16.49 40.14 -14.32
C ILE A 71 16.76 38.91 -13.45
N LEU A 72 16.77 37.73 -14.07
CA LEU A 72 17.14 36.49 -13.41
C LEU A 72 18.58 36.55 -12.85
N PRO A 73 18.79 36.25 -11.56
CA PRO A 73 20.13 36.04 -11.05
C PRO A 73 20.75 34.78 -11.67
N GLY A 74 22.06 34.58 -11.46
CA GLY A 74 22.71 33.34 -11.88
C GLY A 74 22.04 32.12 -11.21
N PRO A 75 21.94 30.96 -11.89
CA PRO A 75 21.20 29.79 -11.40
C PRO A 75 21.68 29.35 -10.00
N THR A 76 22.98 29.36 -9.75
CA THR A 76 23.58 29.03 -8.44
C THR A 76 23.15 29.99 -7.32
N VAL A 77 22.94 31.28 -7.62
CA VAL A 77 22.47 32.25 -6.63
C VAL A 77 21.02 31.93 -6.27
N MET A 78 20.21 31.61 -7.26
CA MET A 78 18.80 31.24 -7.07
C MET A 78 18.65 29.92 -6.31
N GLU A 79 19.41 28.88 -6.68
CA GLU A 79 19.45 27.60 -5.96
C GLU A 79 19.81 27.78 -4.50
N ARG A 80 20.87 28.56 -4.21
CA ARG A 80 21.29 28.82 -2.83
C ARG A 80 20.21 29.53 -2.03
N LEU A 81 19.54 30.52 -2.62
CA LEU A 81 18.44 31.24 -1.96
C LEU A 81 17.27 30.28 -1.66
N ILE A 82 16.84 29.49 -2.65
CA ILE A 82 15.74 28.53 -2.49
C ILE A 82 16.07 27.50 -1.40
N ILE A 83 17.27 26.92 -1.43
CA ILE A 83 17.72 25.94 -0.42
C ILE A 83 17.73 26.58 0.97
N SER A 84 18.20 27.82 1.11
CA SER A 84 18.20 28.55 2.37
C SER A 84 16.78 28.73 2.90
N VAL A 85 15.89 29.29 2.08
CA VAL A 85 14.50 29.56 2.45
C VAL A 85 13.77 28.28 2.85
N CYS A 86 13.92 27.21 2.06
CA CYS A 86 13.34 25.92 2.39
C CYS A 86 13.89 25.36 3.70
N SER A 87 15.20 25.50 3.95
CA SER A 87 15.82 25.02 5.19
C SER A 87 15.27 25.78 6.40
N ASP A 88 15.15 27.10 6.32
CA ASP A 88 14.64 27.95 7.39
C ASP A 88 13.16 27.67 7.67
N VAL A 89 12.35 27.49 6.63
CA VAL A 89 10.93 27.11 6.75
C VAL A 89 10.78 25.73 7.39
N HIS A 90 11.56 24.74 6.93
CA HIS A 90 11.53 23.39 7.49
C HIS A 90 11.97 23.38 8.95
N GLU A 91 13.01 24.15 9.33
CA GLU A 91 13.45 24.23 10.72
C GLU A 91 12.38 24.85 11.61
N ARG A 92 11.70 25.92 11.17
CA ARG A 92 10.55 26.50 11.89
C ARG A 92 9.38 25.52 12.03
N LEU A 93 9.08 24.76 10.98
CA LEU A 93 8.00 23.77 10.99
C LEU A 93 8.32 22.61 11.94
N PHE A 94 9.56 22.09 11.90
CA PHE A 94 9.99 21.06 12.83
C PHE A 94 10.05 21.54 14.27
N GLU A 95 10.41 22.80 14.51
CA GLU A 95 10.33 23.38 15.85
C GLU A 95 8.87 23.42 16.34
N SER A 96 7.96 23.93 15.51
CA SER A 96 6.54 24.03 15.86
C SER A 96 5.93 22.66 16.19
N LEU A 97 6.20 21.65 15.36
CA LEU A 97 5.76 20.28 15.62
C LEU A 97 6.38 19.71 16.89
N TYR A 98 7.69 19.92 17.11
CA TYR A 98 8.38 19.44 18.29
C TYR A 98 7.78 20.01 19.58
N GLN A 99 7.42 21.30 19.60
CA GLN A 99 6.82 21.94 20.78
C GLN A 99 5.43 21.39 21.13
N GLN A 100 4.72 20.81 20.17
CA GLN A 100 3.42 20.18 20.42
C GLN A 100 3.53 18.74 20.92
N LEU A 101 4.70 18.11 20.78
CA LEU A 101 4.91 16.73 21.22
C LEU A 101 5.06 16.64 22.73
N SER A 102 4.13 15.91 23.36
CA SER A 102 4.24 15.54 24.77
C SER A 102 5.47 14.66 25.03
N THR A 103 5.99 14.69 26.26
CA THR A 103 7.11 13.85 26.70
C THR A 103 6.81 12.36 26.52
N LYS A 104 5.54 11.95 26.71
CA LYS A 104 5.07 10.58 26.48
C LYS A 104 5.28 10.14 25.03
N ILE A 105 4.89 10.98 24.07
CA ILE A 105 5.02 10.66 22.64
C ILE A 105 6.49 10.63 22.23
N ARG A 106 7.32 11.55 22.74
CA ARG A 106 8.77 11.55 22.49
C ARG A 106 9.42 10.24 22.96
N HIS A 107 9.09 9.80 24.18
CA HIS A 107 9.57 8.51 24.70
C HIS A 107 9.08 7.33 23.87
N ALA A 108 7.81 7.33 23.43
CA ALA A 108 7.29 6.28 22.57
C ALA A 108 8.04 6.22 21.22
N ILE A 109 8.39 7.38 20.64
CA ILE A 109 9.22 7.46 19.43
C ILE A 109 10.62 6.89 19.68
N ASP A 110 11.23 7.18 20.83
CA ASP A 110 12.56 6.66 21.14
C ASP A 110 12.56 5.13 21.26
N GLU A 111 11.55 4.56 21.91
CA GLU A 111 11.35 3.09 22.00
C GLU A 111 11.16 2.46 20.62
N LEU A 112 10.41 3.09 19.71
CA LEU A 112 10.23 2.62 18.34
C LEU A 112 11.54 2.52 17.55
N LEU A 113 12.54 3.33 17.91
CA LEU A 113 13.86 3.37 17.28
C LEU A 113 14.88 2.46 17.96
N ILE A 114 14.51 1.77 19.03
CA ILE A 114 15.33 0.76 19.71
C ILE A 114 14.87 -0.63 19.24
N ALA A 115 15.81 -1.58 19.16
CA ALA A 115 15.48 -2.96 18.82
C ALA A 115 15.02 -3.68 20.09
N SER A 116 13.94 -4.45 20.00
CA SER A 116 13.43 -5.19 21.15
C SER A 116 14.44 -6.22 21.64
N PRO A 117 14.46 -6.56 22.95
CA PRO A 117 15.37 -7.57 23.48
C PRO A 117 15.21 -8.91 22.74
N GLY A 118 16.27 -9.36 22.06
CA GLY A 118 16.27 -10.60 21.29
C GLY A 118 15.89 -10.45 19.80
N ASP A 119 15.46 -9.27 19.36
CA ASP A 119 15.23 -8.96 17.95
C ASP A 119 16.32 -8.00 17.43
N GLN A 120 16.73 -8.19 16.17
CA GLN A 120 17.64 -7.26 15.49
C GLN A 120 16.88 -6.11 14.81
N ARG A 121 15.56 -6.26 14.62
CA ARG A 121 14.72 -5.29 13.92
C ARG A 121 14.04 -4.37 14.92
N THR A 122 14.02 -3.08 14.61
CA THR A 122 13.25 -2.10 15.39
C THR A 122 11.80 -2.12 14.94
N LEU A 123 10.86 -1.71 15.81
CA LEU A 123 9.46 -1.56 15.39
C LEU A 123 9.33 -0.55 14.25
N PHE A 124 10.16 0.51 14.22
CA PHE A 124 10.28 1.40 13.05
C PHE A 124 10.62 0.69 11.74
N TYR A 125 11.44 -0.38 11.76
CA TYR A 125 11.72 -1.17 10.57
C TYR A 125 10.51 -2.00 10.15
N LEU A 126 9.85 -2.67 11.11
CA LEU A 126 8.65 -3.48 10.86
C LEU A 126 7.49 -2.65 10.30
N LEU A 127 7.33 -1.41 10.75
CA LEU A 127 6.33 -0.47 10.27
C LEU A 127 6.50 -0.08 8.79
N LYS A 128 7.67 -0.34 8.19
CA LYS A 128 7.96 -0.05 6.77
C LYS A 128 7.74 -1.23 5.84
N GLU A 129 7.68 -2.43 6.39
CA GLU A 129 7.52 -3.66 5.61
C GLU A 129 6.15 -3.65 4.92
N ASP A 130 6.13 -4.11 3.68
CA ASP A 130 4.89 -4.35 2.96
C ASP A 130 4.25 -5.67 3.43
N PRO A 131 2.91 -5.78 3.39
CA PRO A 131 2.21 -6.96 3.89
C PRO A 131 2.58 -8.22 3.07
N PRO A 132 2.90 -9.33 3.74
CA PRO A 132 3.07 -10.62 3.08
C PRO A 132 1.70 -11.20 2.66
N SER A 133 1.67 -12.47 2.23
CA SER A 133 0.41 -13.16 1.89
C SER A 133 -0.59 -13.12 3.04
N ALA A 134 -1.86 -12.85 2.73
CA ALA A 134 -2.97 -12.70 3.67
C ALA A 134 -3.33 -14.00 4.39
N THR A 135 -2.53 -14.35 5.39
CA THR A 135 -2.77 -15.45 6.34
C THR A 135 -3.25 -14.91 7.68
N ILE A 136 -3.93 -15.75 8.47
CA ILE A 136 -4.40 -15.37 9.82
C ILE A 136 -3.23 -14.85 10.67
N SER A 137 -2.10 -15.56 10.64
CA SER A 137 -0.90 -15.18 11.40
C SER A 137 -0.33 -13.83 10.95
N SER A 138 -0.27 -13.57 9.63
CA SER A 138 0.17 -12.26 9.14
C SER A 138 -0.79 -11.12 9.52
N ILE A 139 -2.11 -11.36 9.48
CA ILE A 139 -3.10 -10.37 9.88
C ILE A 139 -2.96 -10.05 11.37
N GLN A 140 -2.80 -11.08 12.22
CA GLN A 140 -2.54 -10.90 13.65
C GLN A 140 -1.28 -10.07 13.91
N SER A 141 -0.17 -10.39 13.24
CA SER A 141 1.08 -9.63 13.38
C SER A 141 0.91 -8.16 12.96
N TYR A 142 0.20 -7.88 11.87
CA TYR A 142 -0.08 -6.50 11.46
C TYR A 142 -1.03 -5.76 12.40
N LEU A 143 -1.96 -6.48 13.01
CA LEU A 143 -2.88 -5.92 14.00
C LEU A 143 -2.14 -5.61 15.32
N GLU A 144 -1.17 -6.42 15.70
CA GLU A 144 -0.23 -6.12 16.79
C GLU A 144 0.61 -4.87 16.47
N ARG A 145 1.18 -4.78 15.26
CA ARG A 145 1.90 -3.57 14.80
C ARG A 145 1.02 -2.33 14.88
N TYR A 146 -0.24 -2.43 14.46
CA TYR A 146 -1.21 -1.34 14.55
C TYR A 146 -1.50 -0.96 16.01
N ARG A 147 -1.71 -1.93 16.90
CA ARG A 147 -1.92 -1.66 18.34
C ARG A 147 -0.72 -0.99 18.98
N SER A 148 0.49 -1.47 18.70
CA SER A 148 1.71 -0.83 19.21
C SER A 148 1.87 0.60 18.71
N LEU A 149 1.37 0.91 17.51
CA LEU A 149 1.33 2.27 16.99
C LEU A 149 0.24 3.11 17.69
N ASP A 150 -0.94 2.55 17.93
CA ASP A 150 -2.05 3.20 18.63
C ASP A 150 -1.68 3.56 20.08
N ASP A 151 -0.98 2.65 20.77
CA ASP A 151 -0.51 2.80 22.16
C ASP A 151 0.44 3.99 22.37
N THR A 152 1.09 4.46 21.30
CA THR A 152 1.95 5.65 21.34
C THR A 152 1.17 6.94 21.67
N GLY A 153 -0.15 6.94 21.46
CA GLY A 153 -1.02 8.10 21.71
C GLY A 153 -0.93 9.20 20.64
N ILE A 154 -0.38 8.89 19.46
CA ILE A 154 -0.23 9.84 18.34
C ILE A 154 -1.59 10.36 17.84
N ASP A 155 -2.66 9.62 18.11
CA ASP A 155 -4.06 9.99 17.87
C ASP A 155 -4.46 11.33 18.49
N THR A 156 -3.79 11.74 19.56
CA THR A 156 -4.07 13.03 20.24
C THR A 156 -3.57 14.24 19.46
N ILE A 157 -2.75 14.05 18.43
CA ILE A 157 -2.16 15.14 17.65
C ILE A 157 -3.05 15.42 16.44
N GLU A 158 -3.62 16.61 16.37
CA GLU A 158 -4.36 17.04 15.19
C GLU A 158 -3.40 17.22 14.00
N SER A 159 -3.57 16.42 12.96
CA SER A 159 -2.80 16.46 11.70
C SER A 159 -2.95 17.78 10.89
N ARG A 160 -3.56 18.83 11.44
CA ARG A 160 -3.93 20.06 10.73
C ARG A 160 -2.75 21.01 10.47
N ILE A 161 -1.57 20.73 11.02
CA ILE A 161 -0.44 21.67 10.99
C ILE A 161 0.36 21.58 9.68
N VAL A 162 0.25 20.46 8.95
CA VAL A 162 1.10 20.18 7.79
C VAL A 162 0.26 19.94 6.54
N ASP A 163 0.64 20.60 5.44
CA ASP A 163 0.04 20.36 4.12
C ASP A 163 0.18 18.87 3.71
N PRO A 164 -0.86 18.23 3.13
CA PRO A 164 -0.82 16.83 2.75
C PRO A 164 0.32 16.44 1.80
N ALA A 165 0.70 17.30 0.86
CA ALA A 165 1.79 17.01 -0.08
C ALA A 165 3.14 17.03 0.62
N PHE A 166 3.34 18.00 1.52
CA PHE A 166 4.55 18.05 2.35
C PHE A 166 4.62 16.87 3.33
N MET A 167 3.49 16.48 3.88
CA MET A 167 3.34 15.31 4.73
C MET A 167 3.77 14.04 3.99
N ASP A 168 3.26 13.80 2.78
CA ASP A 168 3.69 12.67 1.94
C ASP A 168 5.19 12.71 1.60
N TYR A 169 5.75 13.89 1.31
CA TYR A 169 7.18 14.06 1.10
C TYR A 169 8.00 13.65 2.34
N LEU A 170 7.64 14.15 3.52
CA LEU A 170 8.32 13.81 4.78
C LEU A 170 8.18 12.32 5.12
N TYR A 171 7.02 11.72 4.87
CA TYR A 171 6.79 10.29 5.03
C TYR A 171 7.74 9.47 4.12
N LYS A 172 7.81 9.80 2.83
CA LYS A 172 8.72 9.17 1.87
C LYS A 172 10.18 9.33 2.26
N LEU A 173 10.55 10.50 2.77
CA LEU A 173 11.89 10.79 3.26
C LEU A 173 12.23 9.92 4.49
N ALA A 174 11.33 9.86 5.49
CA ALA A 174 11.50 9.04 6.68
C ALA A 174 11.60 7.54 6.36
N ARG A 175 10.86 7.05 5.36
CA ARG A 175 10.93 5.65 4.90
C ARG A 175 12.32 5.26 4.42
N ARG A 176 13.05 6.17 3.77
CA ARG A 176 14.39 5.91 3.21
C ARG A 176 15.48 5.76 4.29
N TYR A 177 15.32 6.37 5.45
CA TYR A 177 16.30 6.33 6.53
C TYR A 177 16.19 5.08 7.40
N ASN A 178 17.28 4.60 7.99
CA ASN A 178 17.22 3.57 9.04
C ASN A 178 17.12 4.20 10.44
N ALA A 179 16.90 3.40 11.48
CA ALA A 179 16.77 3.90 12.85
C ALA A 179 18.03 4.64 13.34
N LYS A 180 19.23 4.24 12.91
CA LYS A 180 20.49 4.90 13.27
C LYS A 180 20.60 6.28 12.62
N ASP A 181 20.18 6.42 11.36
CA ASP A 181 20.18 7.70 10.65
C ASP A 181 19.20 8.68 11.29
N ILE A 182 18.00 8.20 11.64
CA ILE A 182 16.99 9.01 12.34
C ILE A 182 17.54 9.52 13.68
N LYS A 183 18.23 8.68 14.44
CA LYS A 183 18.85 9.06 15.73
C LYS A 183 19.95 10.13 15.61
N ARG A 184 20.59 10.28 14.44
CA ARG A 184 21.65 11.28 14.20
C ARG A 184 21.13 12.69 13.96
N PHE A 185 19.86 12.85 13.60
CA PHE A 185 19.28 14.18 13.40
C PHE A 185 19.14 14.94 14.73
N LYS A 186 19.14 16.28 14.63
CA LYS A 186 18.73 17.17 15.74
C LYS A 186 17.33 16.75 16.24
N GLU A 187 17.08 16.91 17.54
CA GLU A 187 15.83 16.47 18.19
C GLU A 187 14.57 16.94 17.44
N ASN A 188 14.50 18.23 17.13
CA ASN A 188 13.31 18.85 16.52
C ASN A 188 12.99 18.18 15.18
N LYS A 189 14.02 17.95 14.36
CA LYS A 189 13.89 17.24 13.08
C LYS A 189 13.57 15.76 13.28
N ARG A 190 14.26 15.09 14.20
CA ARG A 190 14.09 13.66 14.49
C ARG A 190 12.64 13.35 14.87
N TYR A 191 12.12 14.03 15.89
CA TYR A 191 10.79 13.74 16.41
C TYR A 191 9.69 14.19 15.47
N SER A 192 9.84 15.33 14.81
CA SER A 192 8.85 15.80 13.85
C SER A 192 8.76 14.92 12.61
N LEU A 193 9.90 14.45 12.09
CA LEU A 193 9.94 13.50 10.98
C LEU A 193 9.32 12.16 11.38
N MET A 194 9.57 11.70 12.60
CA MET A 194 8.96 10.47 13.13
C MET A 194 7.45 10.62 13.36
N LEU A 195 6.99 11.73 13.92
CA LEU A 195 5.57 12.03 14.07
C LEU A 195 4.85 11.94 12.71
N CYS A 196 5.41 12.65 11.73
CA CYS A 196 4.97 12.61 10.34
C CYS A 196 4.89 11.17 9.82
N PHE A 197 5.98 10.40 9.97
CA PHE A 197 6.02 9.02 9.53
C PHE A 197 4.94 8.15 10.17
N LEU A 198 4.70 8.29 11.48
CA LEU A 198 3.78 7.45 12.23
C LEU A 198 2.32 7.77 11.90
N LEU A 199 1.97 9.06 11.75
CA LEU A 199 0.63 9.50 11.31
C LEU A 199 0.26 8.90 9.96
N GLU A 200 1.18 8.93 9.00
CA GLU A 200 0.91 8.39 7.66
C GLU A 200 0.96 6.86 7.65
N THR A 201 1.89 6.26 8.38
CA THR A 201 1.98 4.80 8.51
C THR A 201 0.72 4.20 9.12
N ARG A 202 0.07 4.90 10.05
CA ARG A 202 -1.21 4.46 10.61
C ARG A 202 -2.27 4.25 9.54
N LYS A 203 -2.42 5.21 8.62
CA LYS A 203 -3.37 5.13 7.50
C LYS A 203 -3.01 3.95 6.59
N VAL A 204 -1.73 3.85 6.22
CA VAL A 204 -1.21 2.77 5.36
C VAL A 204 -1.42 1.39 5.99
N LEU A 205 -1.20 1.24 7.29
CA LEU A 205 -1.43 -0.02 8.01
C LEU A 205 -2.89 -0.41 8.05
N LEU A 206 -3.80 0.55 8.27
CA LEU A 206 -5.25 0.29 8.20
C LEU A 206 -5.64 -0.17 6.80
N ASP A 207 -5.15 0.49 5.76
CA ASP A 207 -5.39 0.08 4.37
C ASP A 207 -4.85 -1.34 4.08
N HIS A 208 -3.67 -1.66 4.59
CA HIS A 208 -3.10 -3.00 4.47
C HIS A 208 -3.94 -4.04 5.22
N LEU A 209 -4.41 -3.74 6.42
CA LEU A 209 -5.26 -4.63 7.21
C LEU A 209 -6.59 -4.92 6.50
N VAL A 210 -7.24 -3.90 5.95
CA VAL A 210 -8.49 -4.07 5.16
C VAL A 210 -8.23 -4.94 3.93
N LYS A 211 -7.18 -4.64 3.16
CA LYS A 211 -6.82 -5.43 1.97
C LYS A 211 -6.51 -6.89 2.30
N MET A 212 -5.75 -7.14 3.37
CA MET A 212 -5.44 -8.51 3.80
C MET A 212 -6.69 -9.25 4.28
N HIS A 213 -7.58 -8.58 5.02
CA HIS A 213 -8.85 -9.16 5.43
C HIS A 213 -9.69 -9.58 4.22
N ASP A 214 -9.83 -8.70 3.24
CA ASP A 214 -10.60 -8.98 2.01
C ASP A 214 -10.02 -10.15 1.22
N GLN A 215 -8.70 -10.18 1.06
CA GLN A 215 -8.00 -11.30 0.43
C GLN A 215 -8.23 -12.62 1.17
N TYR A 216 -8.13 -12.60 2.51
CA TYR A 216 -8.34 -13.77 3.34
C TYR A 216 -9.77 -14.33 3.22
N ILE A 217 -10.78 -13.46 3.29
CA ILE A 217 -12.20 -13.86 3.12
C ILE A 217 -12.43 -14.43 1.72
N LEU A 218 -11.90 -13.79 0.69
CA LEU A 218 -12.06 -14.24 -0.68
C LEU A 218 -11.44 -15.63 -0.89
N ASP A 219 -10.25 -15.87 -0.35
CA ASP A 219 -9.59 -17.17 -0.44
C ASP A 219 -10.30 -18.25 0.36
N MET A 220 -10.87 -17.91 1.52
CA MET A 220 -11.73 -18.81 2.28
C MET A 220 -12.97 -19.21 1.48
N LEU A 221 -13.66 -18.24 0.86
CA LEU A 221 -14.84 -18.48 0.02
C LEU A 221 -14.50 -19.35 -1.21
N ARG A 222 -13.36 -19.07 -1.86
CA ARG A 222 -12.86 -19.88 -2.99
C ARG A 222 -12.59 -21.32 -2.57
N LYS A 223 -11.91 -21.53 -1.44
CA LYS A 223 -11.65 -22.88 -0.89
C LYS A 223 -12.95 -23.61 -0.56
N SER A 224 -13.91 -22.94 0.09
CA SER A 224 -15.23 -23.49 0.39
C SER A 224 -15.98 -23.92 -0.87
N LYS A 225 -16.05 -23.04 -1.88
CA LYS A 225 -16.67 -23.35 -3.17
C LYS A 225 -16.00 -24.54 -3.85
N GLN A 226 -14.66 -24.60 -3.85
CA GLN A 226 -13.92 -25.71 -4.45
C GLN A 226 -14.20 -27.05 -3.74
N VAL A 227 -14.27 -27.04 -2.40
CA VAL A 227 -14.64 -28.23 -1.62
C VAL A 227 -16.07 -28.66 -1.91
N HIS A 228 -16.99 -27.71 -1.96
CA HIS A 228 -18.39 -27.94 -2.30
C HIS A 228 -18.54 -28.54 -3.70
N GLU A 229 -17.95 -27.92 -4.73
CA GLU A 229 -17.96 -28.45 -6.10
C GLU A 229 -17.33 -29.83 -6.22
N LYS A 230 -16.26 -30.12 -5.47
CA LYS A 230 -15.66 -31.46 -5.43
C LYS A 230 -16.64 -32.49 -4.85
N LYS A 231 -17.30 -32.17 -3.74
CA LYS A 231 -18.33 -33.02 -3.12
C LYS A 231 -19.53 -33.22 -4.04
N HIS A 232 -20.03 -32.16 -4.67
CA HIS A 232 -21.13 -32.22 -5.64
C HIS A 232 -20.77 -33.05 -6.87
N ARG A 233 -19.57 -32.88 -7.42
CA ARG A 233 -19.08 -33.72 -8.52
C ARG A 233 -18.99 -35.20 -8.12
N ALA A 234 -18.51 -35.50 -6.92
CA ALA A 234 -18.44 -36.87 -6.43
C ALA A 234 -19.84 -37.48 -6.25
N LEU A 235 -20.80 -36.73 -5.72
CA LEU A 235 -22.19 -37.16 -5.57
C LEU A 235 -22.84 -37.44 -6.93
N ARG A 236 -22.71 -36.52 -7.90
CA ARG A 236 -23.24 -36.69 -9.27
C ARG A 236 -22.67 -37.93 -9.95
N LYS A 237 -21.37 -38.20 -9.77
CA LYS A 237 -20.72 -39.43 -10.29
C LYS A 237 -21.31 -40.69 -9.66
N ARG A 238 -21.58 -40.70 -8.35
CA ARG A 238 -22.22 -41.83 -7.66
C ARG A 238 -23.66 -42.04 -8.11
N GLN A 239 -24.44 -40.97 -8.21
CA GLN A 239 -25.83 -41.01 -8.69
C GLN A 239 -25.92 -41.51 -10.12
N LYS A 240 -25.06 -41.03 -11.02
CA LYS A 240 -25.00 -41.53 -12.41
C LYS A 240 -24.74 -43.03 -12.44
N LYS A 241 -23.73 -43.52 -11.70
CA LYS A 241 -23.44 -44.96 -11.61
C LYS A 241 -24.65 -45.77 -11.11
N ALA A 242 -25.36 -45.27 -10.10
CA ALA A 242 -26.55 -45.95 -9.58
C ALA A 242 -27.69 -45.99 -10.62
N ILE A 243 -27.91 -44.90 -11.36
CA ILE A 243 -28.89 -44.85 -12.45
C ILE A 243 -28.48 -45.84 -13.56
N ASP A 244 -27.21 -45.82 -13.97
CA ASP A 244 -26.68 -46.75 -14.99
C ASP A 244 -26.94 -48.21 -14.57
N THR A 245 -26.69 -48.57 -13.30
CA THR A 245 -26.98 -49.94 -12.80
C THR A 245 -28.47 -50.30 -12.80
N VAL A 246 -29.36 -49.34 -12.52
CA VAL A 246 -30.81 -49.59 -12.56
C VAL A 246 -31.28 -49.74 -14.00
N LEU A 247 -30.75 -48.94 -14.93
CA LEU A 247 -31.02 -49.06 -16.36
C LEU A 247 -30.54 -50.41 -16.90
N ASP A 248 -29.33 -50.84 -16.54
CA ASP A 248 -28.79 -52.17 -16.91
C ASP A 248 -29.69 -53.30 -16.41
N ALA A 249 -30.10 -53.25 -15.13
CA ALA A 249 -31.00 -54.24 -14.55
C ALA A 249 -32.39 -54.23 -15.21
N THR A 250 -32.91 -53.05 -15.57
CA THR A 250 -34.21 -52.91 -16.25
C THR A 250 -34.16 -53.47 -17.66
N HIS A 251 -33.11 -53.15 -18.44
CA HIS A 251 -32.90 -53.71 -19.77
C HIS A 251 -32.80 -55.23 -19.71
N PHE A 252 -32.10 -55.76 -18.71
CA PHE A 252 -32.02 -57.21 -18.48
C PHE A 252 -33.40 -57.85 -18.22
N ILE A 253 -34.25 -57.23 -17.39
CA ILE A 253 -35.60 -57.75 -17.11
C ILE A 253 -36.48 -57.70 -18.37
N VAL A 254 -36.38 -56.64 -19.17
CA VAL A 254 -37.16 -56.49 -20.40
C VAL A 254 -36.71 -57.50 -21.47
N ASP A 255 -35.42 -57.73 -21.64
CA ASP A 255 -34.87 -58.72 -22.58
C ASP A 255 -35.17 -60.17 -22.17
N TRP A 256 -35.43 -60.41 -20.89
CA TRP A 256 -35.63 -61.75 -20.33
C TRP A 256 -37.02 -62.34 -20.63
N LEU A 257 -37.93 -61.59 -21.25
CA LEU A 257 -39.33 -61.95 -21.47
C LEU A 257 -39.61 -63.12 -22.44
N ASP A 258 -38.62 -63.93 -22.82
CA ASP A 258 -38.84 -65.21 -23.54
C ASP A 258 -38.56 -66.44 -22.62
N ASP A 259 -39.64 -66.98 -22.05
CA ASP A 259 -39.89 -68.39 -21.64
C ASP A 259 -39.17 -69.06 -20.43
N ARG A 260 -38.75 -68.35 -19.37
CA ARG A 260 -38.33 -69.01 -18.10
C ARG A 260 -38.92 -68.35 -16.85
N PRO A 261 -38.83 -68.92 -15.63
CA PRO A 261 -39.13 -68.24 -14.36
C PRO A 261 -37.87 -67.58 -13.75
N LEU A 262 -37.97 -66.31 -13.32
CA LEU A 262 -36.86 -65.50 -12.79
C LEU A 262 -36.58 -65.90 -11.33
N SER A 263 -35.39 -66.45 -11.04
CA SER A 263 -34.89 -66.59 -9.68
C SER A 263 -34.13 -65.33 -9.26
N LYS A 264 -34.35 -64.86 -8.02
CA LYS A 264 -33.64 -63.70 -7.45
C LYS A 264 -32.11 -63.90 -7.48
N VAL A 265 -31.63 -65.14 -7.37
CA VAL A 265 -30.19 -65.47 -7.33
C VAL A 265 -29.52 -65.29 -8.71
N ASP A 266 -30.22 -65.66 -9.78
CA ASP A 266 -29.69 -65.58 -11.16
C ASP A 266 -29.57 -64.14 -11.66
N LEU A 267 -30.46 -63.26 -11.18
CA LEU A 267 -30.46 -61.83 -11.52
C LEU A 267 -29.28 -61.10 -10.87
N TRP A 268 -28.92 -61.43 -9.63
CA TRP A 268 -27.79 -60.81 -8.94
C TRP A 268 -26.43 -61.32 -9.43
N GLN A 269 -26.28 -62.62 -9.72
CA GLN A 269 -25.00 -63.19 -10.21
C GLN A 269 -24.54 -62.57 -11.53
N ARG A 270 -25.45 -62.26 -12.46
CA ARG A 270 -25.09 -61.70 -13.78
C ARG A 270 -24.93 -60.19 -13.82
N ILE A 271 -25.60 -59.46 -12.92
CA ILE A 271 -25.36 -58.03 -12.73
C ILE A 271 -23.96 -57.82 -12.11
N ASP A 272 -23.53 -58.71 -11.21
CA ASP A 272 -22.16 -58.73 -10.65
C ASP A 272 -21.09 -59.15 -11.67
N GLU A 273 -21.38 -60.08 -12.59
CA GLU A 273 -20.42 -60.47 -13.66
C GLU A 273 -20.07 -59.31 -14.61
N LYS A 274 -21.00 -58.38 -14.85
CA LYS A 274 -20.80 -57.24 -15.76
C LYS A 274 -20.22 -56.00 -15.06
N ASN A 275 -20.58 -55.78 -13.80
CA ASN A 275 -20.05 -54.70 -12.99
C ASN A 275 -19.18 -55.29 -11.88
N CYS A 276 -17.86 -55.27 -12.06
CA CYS A 276 -16.90 -55.76 -11.08
C CYS A 276 -16.91 -54.85 -9.83
N TRP A 277 -17.83 -55.11 -8.90
CA TRP A 277 -17.85 -54.49 -7.57
C TRP A 277 -16.90 -55.25 -6.64
N SER A 278 -16.09 -54.52 -5.88
CA SER A 278 -15.12 -55.14 -4.97
C SER A 278 -15.82 -55.89 -3.81
N PRO A 279 -15.29 -57.07 -3.39
CA PRO A 279 -15.94 -57.99 -2.43
C PRO A 279 -16.41 -57.42 -1.08
N TRP A 280 -16.01 -56.20 -0.71
CA TRP A 280 -16.35 -55.57 0.57
C TRP A 280 -17.76 -54.94 0.60
N MET A 281 -18.39 -54.68 -0.55
CA MET A 281 -19.74 -54.08 -0.59
C MET A 281 -20.88 -55.10 -0.45
N ILE A 282 -20.65 -56.38 -0.78
CA ILE A 282 -21.61 -57.46 -0.60
C ILE A 282 -21.84 -57.76 0.90
N TYR A 283 -20.83 -57.53 1.73
CA TYR A 283 -20.86 -57.85 3.17
C TYR A 283 -21.69 -56.84 4.00
N ILE A 284 -21.85 -55.60 3.54
CA ILE A 284 -22.54 -54.53 4.27
C ILE A 284 -24.05 -54.56 4.02
N SER A 285 -24.53 -54.95 2.83
CA SER A 285 -25.99 -55.00 2.57
C SER A 285 -26.66 -56.18 3.30
N SER A 286 -25.96 -57.30 3.49
CA SER A 286 -26.45 -58.49 4.20
C SER A 286 -26.60 -58.27 5.72
N SER A 287 -25.69 -57.49 6.32
CA SER A 287 -25.69 -57.22 7.77
C SER A 287 -26.64 -56.08 8.17
N ALA A 288 -26.72 -55.02 7.36
CA ALA A 288 -27.64 -53.90 7.60
C ALA A 288 -29.12 -54.28 7.44
N TRP A 289 -29.45 -55.18 6.49
CA TRP A 289 -30.83 -55.67 6.32
C TRP A 289 -31.24 -56.74 7.34
N LYS A 290 -30.30 -57.55 7.85
CA LYS A 290 -30.62 -58.50 8.94
C LYS A 290 -31.00 -57.78 10.23
N SER A 291 -30.33 -56.68 10.60
CA SER A 291 -30.72 -55.90 11.78
C SER A 291 -32.09 -55.22 11.62
N ALA A 292 -32.36 -54.61 10.45
CA ALA A 292 -33.64 -53.93 10.21
C ALA A 292 -34.85 -54.88 10.17
N VAL A 293 -34.65 -56.16 9.81
CA VAL A 293 -35.72 -57.18 9.82
C VAL A 293 -35.90 -57.81 11.21
N THR A 294 -34.91 -57.72 12.10
CA THR A 294 -35.05 -58.26 13.47
C THR A 294 -35.75 -57.28 14.41
N GLU A 295 -35.67 -55.97 14.14
CA GLU A 295 -36.35 -54.91 14.91
C GLU A 295 -37.84 -54.71 14.57
N ILE A 296 -38.36 -55.37 13.53
CA ILE A 296 -39.77 -55.27 13.11
C ILE A 296 -40.59 -56.50 13.56
N CYS A 297 -39.95 -57.52 14.16
CA CYS A 297 -40.61 -58.74 14.65
C CYS A 297 -40.58 -58.92 16.18
N CYS A 298 -40.31 -57.86 16.95
CA CYS A 298 -40.64 -57.74 18.39
C CYS A 298 -41.39 -56.44 18.61
#